data_AF-A0A3C0PPH9-F1
#
_entry.id   AF-A0A3C0PPH9-F1
#
_cell.length_a   1.000
_cell.length_b   1.000
_cell.length_c   1.000
_cell.angle_alpha   90.00
_cell.angle_beta   90.00
_cell.angle_gamma   90.00
#
_symmetry.space_group_name_H-M   'P 1'
#
loop_
_entity.id
_entity.type
_entity.pdbx_description
1 polymer ?
#
loop_
_entity_poly.entity_id
_entity_poly.type
_entity_poly.pdbx_seq_one_letter_code
_entity_poly.pdbx_strand_id
1 'polypeptide(L)'
;MEIKVEFLFEYGLFFAKVGTLLLAFVTVVSVIVGASQKNKEGEGKGHLEITPLNHQFEHLKDTMLIATTDESLQKAEEKKLNKAKKKQLSDEKKASKKVSDLSIPQRSKVYVLNFDGNISASAVGHLREEITAVLTQATPNDEVLLKLESAGGMVHSYGLASSQLDRLRKKNVPLTVCVDKVAASG
;
A
#
# COMPACT_ATOMS: atom_id res chain seq x y z
N MET A 1 -24.02 48.89 51.18
CA MET A 1 -23.05 47.78 51.23
C MET A 1 -23.59 46.55 50.49
N GLU A 2 -24.91 46.33 50.50
CA GLU A 2 -25.60 45.21 49.84
C GLU A 2 -25.41 45.13 48.31
N ILE A 3 -25.50 46.25 47.58
CA ILE A 3 -25.36 46.27 46.10
C ILE A 3 -23.99 45.74 45.62
N LYS A 4 -22.92 45.94 46.41
CA LYS A 4 -21.58 45.43 46.08
C LYS A 4 -21.46 43.91 46.29
N VAL A 5 -22.18 43.37 47.29
CA VAL A 5 -22.16 41.94 47.63
C VAL A 5 -22.99 41.15 46.61
N GLU A 6 -24.12 41.70 46.19
CA GLU A 6 -24.98 41.09 45.17
C GLU A 6 -24.30 41.03 43.81
N PHE A 7 -23.59 42.10 43.41
CA PHE A 7 -22.76 42.10 42.20
C PHE A 7 -21.61 41.08 42.26
N LEU A 8 -20.93 40.94 43.41
CA LEU A 8 -19.89 39.92 43.60
C LEU A 8 -20.45 38.50 43.53
N PHE A 9 -21.68 38.30 44.03
CA PHE A 9 -22.35 37.01 43.99
C PHE A 9 -22.81 36.65 42.57
N GLU A 10 -23.41 37.58 41.84
CA GLU A 10 -23.80 37.39 40.44
C GLU A 10 -22.58 37.15 39.54
N TYR A 11 -21.48 37.89 39.74
CA TYR A 11 -20.24 37.68 39.02
C TYR A 11 -19.59 36.34 39.36
N GLY A 12 -19.58 35.95 40.65
CA GLY A 12 -19.10 34.64 41.10
C GLY A 12 -19.92 33.49 40.49
N LEU A 13 -21.24 33.65 40.41
CA LEU A 13 -22.13 32.67 39.77
C LEU A 13 -21.89 32.58 38.26
N PHE A 14 -21.65 33.70 37.58
CA PHE A 14 -21.30 33.73 36.16
C PHE A 14 -19.95 33.04 35.91
N PHE A 15 -18.94 33.32 36.75
CA PHE A 15 -17.64 32.68 36.67
C PHE A 15 -17.72 31.17 36.89
N ALA A 16 -18.50 30.72 37.88
CA ALA A 16 -18.76 29.31 38.14
C ALA A 16 -19.47 28.62 36.95
N LYS A 17 -20.43 29.29 36.30
CA LYS A 17 -21.10 28.77 35.09
C LYS A 17 -20.14 28.61 33.91
N VAL A 18 -19.25 29.58 33.68
CA VAL A 18 -18.24 29.51 32.61
C VAL A 18 -17.21 28.41 32.91
N GLY A 19 -16.76 28.30 34.17
CA GLY A 19 -15.84 27.25 34.61
C GLY A 19 -16.41 25.85 34.47
N THR A 20 -17.67 25.66 34.87
CA THR A 20 -18.37 24.36 34.72
C THR A 20 -18.61 23.99 33.26
N LEU A 21 -18.91 24.97 32.39
CA LEU A 21 -19.01 24.76 30.94
C LEU A 21 -17.67 24.29 30.33
N LEU A 22 -16.56 24.93 30.70
CA LEU A 22 -15.22 24.55 30.25
C LEU A 22 -14.85 23.14 30.72
N LEU A 23 -15.13 22.80 31.97
CA LEU A 23 -14.86 21.47 32.51
C LEU A 23 -15.70 20.39 31.80
N ALA A 24 -16.97 20.68 31.51
CA ALA A 24 -17.84 19.81 30.72
C ALA A 24 -17.31 19.62 29.29
N PHE A 25 -16.81 20.68 28.65
CA PHE A 25 -16.22 20.59 27.33
C PHE A 25 -14.95 19.73 27.31
N VAL A 26 -14.04 19.95 28.27
CA VAL A 26 -12.78 19.18 28.39
C VAL A 26 -13.07 17.70 28.65
N THR A 27 -14.04 17.38 29.50
CA THR A 27 -14.43 16.00 29.78
C THR A 27 -15.02 15.31 28.56
N VAL A 28 -15.91 15.98 27.81
CA VAL A 28 -16.46 15.44 26.55
C VAL A 28 -15.36 15.20 25.52
N VAL A 29 -14.46 16.15 25.31
CA VAL A 29 -13.33 16.00 24.37
C VAL A 29 -12.41 14.85 24.80
N SER A 30 -12.11 14.73 26.10
CA SER A 30 -11.26 13.66 26.64
C SER A 30 -11.88 12.27 26.42
N VAL A 31 -13.21 12.14 26.59
CA VAL A 31 -13.94 10.89 26.31
C VAL A 31 -13.91 10.56 24.82
N ILE A 32 -14.11 11.54 23.94
CA ILE A 32 -14.09 11.33 22.47
C ILE A 32 -12.69 10.91 22.00
N VAL A 33 -11.65 11.57 22.49
CA VAL A 33 -10.25 11.26 22.13
C VAL A 33 -9.85 9.90 22.70
N GLY A 34 -10.18 9.61 23.96
CA GLY A 34 -9.89 8.32 24.60
C GLY A 34 -10.64 7.15 23.93
N ALA A 35 -11.89 7.34 23.51
CA ALA A 35 -12.65 6.35 22.75
C ALA A 35 -12.08 6.13 21.33
N SER A 36 -11.58 7.19 20.68
CA SER A 36 -10.93 7.08 19.36
C SER A 36 -9.57 6.41 19.40
N GLN A 37 -8.81 6.53 20.50
CA GLN A 37 -7.53 5.85 20.65
C GLN A 37 -7.69 4.34 20.90
N LYS A 38 -8.71 3.94 21.68
CA LYS A 38 -8.96 2.51 21.97
C LYS A 38 -9.39 1.69 20.74
N ASN A 39 -9.94 2.36 19.72
CA ASN A 39 -10.31 1.73 18.44
C ASN A 39 -9.18 1.75 17.39
N LYS A 40 -8.03 2.37 17.67
CA LYS A 40 -6.86 2.34 16.76
C LYS A 40 -5.92 1.16 17.00
N GLU A 41 -6.00 0.51 18.17
CA GLU A 41 -5.15 -0.64 18.52
C GLU A 41 -5.80 -2.01 18.25
N GLY A 42 -7.07 -2.04 17.82
CA GLY A 42 -7.74 -3.26 17.36
C GLY A 42 -7.77 -3.32 15.84
N GLU A 43 -6.92 -4.17 15.24
CA GLU A 43 -7.01 -4.70 13.86
C GLU A 43 -7.69 -3.76 12.85
N GLY A 44 -7.09 -2.58 12.64
CA GLY A 44 -7.50 -1.67 11.58
C GLY A 44 -7.31 -2.38 10.24
N LYS A 45 -8.41 -2.56 9.50
CA LYS A 45 -8.44 -3.08 8.13
C LYS A 45 -7.27 -2.52 7.33
N GLY A 46 -6.21 -3.30 7.17
CA GLY A 46 -5.08 -2.93 6.33
C GLY A 46 -5.60 -2.68 4.91
N HIS A 47 -5.15 -1.59 4.29
CA HIS A 47 -5.42 -1.35 2.87
C HIS A 47 -4.30 -1.97 2.05
N LEU A 48 -4.64 -2.85 1.12
CA LEU A 48 -3.70 -3.39 0.14
C LEU A 48 -3.82 -2.56 -1.14
N GLU A 49 -2.75 -1.84 -1.48
CA GLU A 49 -2.65 -1.10 -2.74
C GLU A 49 -2.00 -2.00 -3.79
N ILE A 50 -2.64 -2.14 -4.96
CA ILE A 50 -2.14 -2.96 -6.07
C ILE A 50 -1.93 -2.05 -7.27
N THR A 51 -0.67 -1.92 -7.68
CA THR A 51 -0.28 -1.06 -8.81
C THR A 51 0.11 -1.91 -10.01
N PRO A 52 -0.62 -1.84 -11.15
CA PRO A 52 -0.23 -2.54 -12.36
C PRO A 52 1.00 -1.89 -13.01
N LEU A 53 2.13 -2.59 -13.04
CA LEU A 53 3.37 -2.08 -13.59
C LEU A 53 3.47 -2.22 -15.12
N ASN A 54 2.65 -3.08 -15.73
CA ASN A 54 2.69 -3.39 -17.16
C ASN A 54 2.60 -2.13 -18.04
N HIS A 55 1.66 -1.23 -17.74
CA HIS A 55 1.45 -0.02 -18.53
C HIS A 55 2.66 0.92 -18.50
N GLN A 56 3.34 1.00 -17.36
CA GLN A 56 4.53 1.84 -17.22
C GLN A 56 5.68 1.28 -18.06
N PHE A 57 5.91 -0.04 -17.99
CA PHE A 57 6.95 -0.70 -18.78
C PHE A 57 6.66 -0.69 -20.29
N GLU A 58 5.39 -0.86 -20.70
CA GLU A 58 4.99 -0.73 -22.10
C GLU A 58 5.25 0.67 -22.63
N HIS A 59 4.87 1.71 -21.87
CA HIS A 59 5.13 3.09 -22.27
C HIS A 59 6.64 3.38 -22.37
N LEU A 60 7.42 2.90 -21.41
CA LEU A 60 8.88 3.07 -21.40
C LEU A 60 9.51 2.40 -22.63
N LYS A 61 9.11 1.15 -22.93
CA LYS A 61 9.55 0.39 -24.10
C LYS A 61 9.24 1.14 -25.39
N ASP A 62 8.01 1.63 -25.56
CA ASP A 62 7.59 2.35 -26.76
C ASP A 62 8.39 3.65 -26.93
N THR A 63 8.61 4.37 -25.85
CA THR A 63 9.40 5.62 -25.84
C THR A 63 10.84 5.35 -26.27
N MET A 64 11.45 4.30 -25.70
CA MET A 64 12.82 3.91 -26.01
C MET A 64 12.96 3.44 -27.46
N LEU A 65 11.99 2.68 -27.97
CA LEU A 65 11.95 2.25 -29.36
C LEU A 65 11.93 3.47 -30.30
N ILE A 66 11.01 4.42 -30.08
CA ILE A 66 10.90 5.61 -30.93
C ILE A 66 12.18 6.45 -30.88
N ALA A 67 12.77 6.64 -29.68
CA ALA A 67 13.97 7.44 -29.51
C ALA A 67 15.24 6.82 -30.13
N THR A 68 15.27 5.49 -30.30
CA THR A 68 16.42 4.77 -30.88
C THR A 68 16.27 4.50 -32.38
N THR A 69 15.07 4.69 -32.95
CA THR A 69 14.79 4.56 -34.38
C THR A 69 15.25 5.79 -35.16
N ASP A 70 15.79 5.59 -36.36
CA ASP A 70 16.21 6.64 -37.28
C ASP A 70 15.06 7.63 -37.58
N GLU A 71 15.36 8.94 -37.66
CA GLU A 71 14.36 10.00 -37.89
C GLU A 71 13.47 9.76 -39.11
N SER A 72 14.01 9.11 -40.15
CA SER A 72 13.27 8.77 -41.38
C SER A 72 12.16 7.72 -41.16
N LEU A 73 12.31 6.86 -40.14
CA LEU A 73 11.40 5.75 -39.83
C LEU A 73 10.52 6.00 -38.60
N GLN A 74 10.86 6.97 -37.75
CA GLN A 74 10.11 7.29 -36.52
C GLN A 74 8.61 7.51 -36.76
N LYS A 75 8.24 8.34 -37.75
CA LYS A 75 6.83 8.60 -38.08
C LYS A 75 6.07 7.34 -38.55
N ALA A 76 6.78 6.40 -39.17
CA ALA A 76 6.19 5.14 -39.62
C ALA A 76 6.00 4.18 -38.44
N GLU A 77 6.97 4.10 -37.52
CA GLU A 77 6.86 3.30 -36.30
C GLU A 77 5.78 3.83 -35.36
N GLU A 78 5.71 5.13 -35.11
CA GLU A 78 4.70 5.73 -34.25
C GLU A 78 3.28 5.44 -34.76
N LYS A 79 3.08 5.51 -36.10
CA LYS A 79 1.82 5.11 -36.73
C LYS A 79 1.53 3.61 -36.56
N LYS A 80 2.53 2.73 -36.62
CA LYS A 80 2.35 1.29 -36.39
C LYS A 80 1.96 1.03 -34.93
N LEU A 81 2.63 1.67 -33.99
CA LEU A 81 2.41 1.55 -32.55
C LEU A 81 1.00 2.02 -32.16
N ASN A 82 0.57 3.18 -32.67
CA ASN A 82 -0.77 3.70 -32.46
C ASN A 82 -1.86 2.79 -33.06
N LYS A 83 -1.61 2.20 -34.24
CA LYS A 83 -2.53 1.20 -34.82
C LYS A 83 -2.61 -0.07 -33.97
N ALA A 84 -1.49 -0.55 -33.44
CA ALA A 84 -1.44 -1.72 -32.56
C ALA A 84 -2.20 -1.48 -31.25
N LYS A 85 -1.96 -0.34 -30.57
CA LYS A 85 -2.69 0.06 -29.35
C LYS A 85 -4.19 0.16 -29.59
N LYS A 86 -4.62 0.77 -30.70
CA LYS A 86 -6.05 0.88 -31.04
C LYS A 86 -6.70 -0.50 -31.27
N LYS A 87 -5.98 -1.45 -31.85
CA LYS A 87 -6.44 -2.83 -32.02
C LYS A 87 -6.54 -3.55 -30.66
N GLN A 88 -5.49 -3.50 -29.83
CA GLN A 88 -5.49 -4.08 -28.49
C GLN A 88 -6.66 -3.59 -27.64
N LEU A 89 -6.87 -2.26 -27.58
CA LEU A 89 -8.01 -1.67 -26.87
C LEU A 89 -9.37 -2.13 -27.42
N SER A 90 -9.46 -2.38 -28.73
CA SER A 90 -10.69 -2.88 -29.34
C SER A 90 -10.93 -4.36 -29.03
N ASP A 91 -9.87 -5.15 -28.94
CA ASP A 91 -9.93 -6.59 -28.64
C ASP A 91 -10.17 -6.83 -27.14
N GLU A 92 -9.59 -6.02 -26.26
CA GLU A 92 -9.89 -6.01 -24.83
C GLU A 92 -11.35 -5.64 -24.54
N LYS A 93 -11.90 -4.65 -25.26
CA LYS A 93 -13.34 -4.30 -25.18
C LYS A 93 -14.27 -5.41 -25.69
N LYS A 94 -13.81 -6.25 -26.63
CA LYS A 94 -14.57 -7.41 -27.11
C LYS A 94 -14.43 -8.60 -26.14
N ALA A 95 -13.26 -8.81 -25.56
CA ALA A 95 -12.99 -9.86 -24.59
C ALA A 95 -13.75 -9.62 -23.27
N SER A 96 -13.79 -8.38 -22.79
CA SER A 96 -14.58 -7.97 -21.61
C SER A 96 -16.10 -8.15 -21.78
N LYS A 97 -16.62 -8.16 -23.02
CA LYS A 97 -18.03 -8.50 -23.32
C LYS A 97 -18.29 -10.01 -23.45
N LYS A 98 -17.25 -10.82 -23.61
CA LYS A 98 -17.32 -12.29 -23.78
C LYS A 98 -16.94 -13.05 -22.50
N VAL A 99 -16.99 -12.40 -21.33
CA VAL A 99 -16.71 -13.04 -20.03
C VAL A 99 -17.91 -13.89 -19.60
N SER A 100 -18.16 -14.95 -20.36
CA SER A 100 -19.01 -16.08 -19.98
C SER A 100 -18.30 -17.41 -20.20
N ASP A 101 -17.01 -17.42 -20.57
CA ASP A 101 -16.27 -18.65 -20.82
C ASP A 101 -14.95 -18.69 -20.03
N LEU A 102 -14.86 -19.69 -19.17
CA LEU A 102 -13.92 -19.90 -18.06
C LEU A 102 -12.51 -20.37 -18.49
N SER A 103 -12.02 -19.96 -19.66
CA SER A 103 -10.73 -20.43 -20.18
C SER A 103 -9.83 -19.29 -20.66
N ILE A 104 -9.61 -18.28 -19.81
CA ILE A 104 -8.53 -17.32 -20.03
C ILE A 104 -7.23 -18.09 -19.78
N PRO A 105 -6.31 -18.21 -20.75
CA PRO A 105 -5.02 -18.84 -20.51
C PRO A 105 -4.32 -18.10 -19.37
N GLN A 106 -3.96 -18.84 -18.30
CA GLN A 106 -3.28 -18.27 -17.16
C GLN A 106 -1.90 -17.79 -17.59
N ARG A 107 -1.78 -16.47 -17.79
CA ARG A 107 -0.50 -15.82 -17.98
C ARG A 107 0.22 -15.82 -16.64
N SER A 108 1.49 -16.22 -16.65
CA SER A 108 2.38 -16.09 -15.50
C SER A 108 2.46 -14.62 -15.07
N LYS A 109 2.25 -14.37 -13.78
CA LYS A 109 2.31 -13.05 -13.17
C LYS A 109 3.60 -12.93 -12.34
N VAL A 110 4.13 -11.72 -12.31
CA VAL A 110 5.23 -11.35 -11.40
C VAL A 110 4.66 -10.42 -10.34
N TYR A 111 4.70 -10.84 -9.09
CA TYR A 111 4.28 -10.05 -7.93
C TYR A 111 5.49 -9.32 -7.37
N VAL A 112 5.49 -7.99 -7.41
CA VAL A 112 6.57 -7.17 -6.85
C VAL A 112 6.17 -6.69 -5.46
N LEU A 113 6.92 -7.11 -4.45
CA LEU A 113 6.74 -6.72 -3.04
C LEU A 113 7.88 -5.80 -2.62
N ASN A 114 7.57 -4.78 -1.82
CA ASN A 114 8.57 -3.84 -1.30
C ASN A 114 8.75 -4.06 0.20
N PHE A 115 9.97 -4.37 0.61
CA PHE A 115 10.32 -4.50 2.02
C PHE A 115 11.33 -3.43 2.40
N ASP A 116 10.82 -2.38 3.06
CA ASP A 116 11.60 -1.33 3.70
C ASP A 116 11.74 -1.66 5.18
N GLY A 117 12.85 -2.31 5.52
CA GLY A 117 13.19 -2.77 6.85
C GLY A 117 13.55 -1.61 7.77
N ASN A 118 12.81 -1.50 8.88
CA ASN A 118 13.07 -0.53 9.92
C ASN A 118 13.47 -1.21 11.25
N ILE A 119 14.10 -0.43 12.13
CA ILE A 119 14.58 -0.92 13.44
C ILE A 119 13.42 -1.46 14.29
N SER A 120 12.23 -0.87 14.16
CA SER A 120 11.02 -1.22 14.93
C SER A 120 10.26 -2.44 14.40
N ALA A 121 10.73 -3.09 13.33
CA ALA A 121 10.16 -4.31 12.77
C ALA A 121 8.70 -4.24 12.28
N SER A 122 8.10 -3.06 12.20
CA SER A 122 6.72 -2.90 11.73
C SER A 122 6.57 -3.34 10.27
N ALA A 123 7.64 -3.23 9.48
CA ALA A 123 7.75 -3.70 8.10
C ALA A 123 7.39 -5.19 7.92
N VAL A 124 7.67 -6.01 8.94
CA VAL A 124 7.40 -7.45 8.91
C VAL A 124 5.89 -7.74 8.95
N GLY A 125 5.12 -6.90 9.64
CA GLY A 125 3.66 -6.98 9.67
C GLY A 125 3.06 -6.73 8.29
N HIS A 126 3.55 -5.71 7.58
CA HIS A 126 3.13 -5.41 6.20
C HIS A 126 3.47 -6.54 5.25
N LEU A 127 4.72 -7.04 5.30
CA LEU A 127 5.17 -8.16 4.48
C LEU A 127 4.31 -9.42 4.69
N ARG A 128 3.89 -9.70 5.93
CA ARG A 128 3.01 -10.84 6.24
C ARG A 128 1.66 -10.74 5.51
N GLU A 129 1.04 -9.57 5.53
CA GLU A 129 -0.26 -9.34 4.88
C GLU A 129 -0.11 -9.43 3.35
N GLU A 130 0.93 -8.80 2.79
CA GLU A 130 1.22 -8.85 1.36
C GLU A 130 1.47 -10.27 0.86
N ILE A 131 2.32 -11.05 1.55
CA ILE A 131 2.57 -12.46 1.22
C ILE A 131 1.30 -13.29 1.33
N THR A 132 0.47 -13.02 2.34
CA THR A 132 -0.82 -13.72 2.48
C THR A 132 -1.73 -13.42 1.30
N ALA A 133 -1.83 -12.17 0.87
CA ALA A 133 -2.58 -11.77 -0.32
C ALA A 133 -2.06 -12.45 -1.59
N VAL A 134 -0.74 -12.45 -1.81
CA VAL A 134 -0.11 -13.13 -2.95
C VAL A 134 -0.45 -14.62 -2.94
N LEU A 135 -0.30 -15.29 -1.80
CA LEU A 135 -0.57 -16.72 -1.66
C LEU A 135 -2.05 -17.11 -1.88
N THR A 136 -2.99 -16.17 -1.82
CA THR A 136 -4.40 -16.45 -2.15
C THR A 136 -4.65 -16.64 -3.64
N GLN A 137 -3.78 -16.09 -4.51
CA GLN A 137 -3.95 -16.09 -5.96
C GLN A 137 -2.80 -16.71 -6.74
N ALA A 138 -1.59 -16.75 -6.16
CA ALA A 138 -0.38 -17.19 -6.83
C ALA A 138 -0.38 -18.70 -7.09
N THR A 139 0.11 -19.06 -8.27
CA THR A 139 0.34 -20.43 -8.73
C THR A 139 1.85 -20.71 -8.81
N PRO A 140 2.28 -21.99 -8.94
CA PRO A 140 3.70 -22.32 -9.11
C PRO A 140 4.34 -21.76 -10.40
N ASN A 141 3.53 -21.28 -11.36
CA ASN A 141 4.02 -20.64 -12.58
C ASN A 141 4.24 -19.13 -12.43
N ASP A 142 3.83 -18.56 -11.29
CA ASP A 142 4.00 -17.14 -10.98
C ASP A 142 5.32 -16.93 -10.22
N GLU A 143 5.84 -15.70 -10.22
CA GLU A 143 7.08 -15.35 -9.52
C GLU A 143 6.83 -14.20 -8.54
N VAL A 144 7.53 -14.21 -7.41
CA VAL A 144 7.57 -13.10 -6.46
C VAL A 144 8.94 -12.45 -6.49
N LEU A 145 8.96 -11.15 -6.76
CA LEU A 145 10.13 -10.29 -6.67
C LEU A 145 10.06 -9.45 -5.41
N LEU A 146 10.96 -9.68 -4.46
CA LEU A 146 11.07 -8.86 -3.25
C LEU A 146 12.15 -7.80 -3.44
N LYS A 147 11.75 -6.54 -3.43
CA LYS A 147 12.65 -5.40 -3.34
C LYS A 147 13.02 -5.16 -1.88
N LEU A 148 14.26 -5.45 -1.52
CA LEU A 148 14.79 -5.37 -0.17
C LEU A 148 15.61 -4.10 0.02
N GLU A 149 15.20 -3.27 0.98
CA GLU A 149 15.99 -2.19 1.56
C GLU A 149 15.94 -2.32 3.08
N SER A 150 17.06 -2.63 3.72
CA SER A 150 17.14 -2.76 5.17
C SER A 150 18.56 -2.46 5.66
N ALA A 151 18.67 -1.48 6.55
CA ALA A 151 19.91 -1.18 7.27
C ALA A 151 20.16 -2.15 8.46
N GLY A 152 19.24 -3.10 8.69
CA GLY A 152 19.27 -4.02 9.81
C GLY A 152 18.40 -3.58 10.99
N GLY A 153 18.56 -4.23 12.13
CA GLY A 153 17.76 -3.98 13.34
C GLY A 153 17.79 -5.17 14.30
N MET A 154 16.78 -5.30 15.14
CA MET A 154 16.73 -6.38 16.14
C MET A 154 16.57 -7.76 15.47
N VAL A 155 17.46 -8.70 15.82
CA VAL A 155 17.58 -10.03 15.19
C VAL A 155 16.27 -10.84 15.19
N HIS A 156 15.50 -10.78 16.29
CA HIS A 156 14.28 -11.59 16.44
C HIS A 156 13.19 -11.22 15.43
N SER A 157 13.15 -9.95 15.03
CA SER A 157 12.16 -9.43 14.11
C SER A 157 12.35 -9.93 12.68
N TYR A 158 13.61 -10.06 12.23
CA TYR A 158 13.93 -10.54 10.89
C TYR A 158 13.77 -12.05 10.74
N GLY A 159 13.88 -12.81 11.84
CA GLY A 159 13.50 -14.24 11.85
C GLY A 159 12.03 -14.45 11.45
N LEU A 160 11.13 -13.57 11.88
CA LEU A 160 9.73 -13.61 11.46
C LEU A 160 9.60 -13.28 9.97
N ALA A 161 10.33 -12.28 9.44
CA ALA A 161 10.32 -11.95 8.01
C ALA A 161 10.79 -13.14 7.15
N SER A 162 11.88 -13.80 7.55
CA SER A 162 12.39 -15.02 6.91
C SER A 162 11.33 -16.12 6.88
N SER A 163 10.62 -16.33 8.00
CA SER A 163 9.52 -17.31 8.04
C SER A 163 8.37 -16.97 7.09
N GLN A 164 8.11 -15.67 6.82
CA GLN A 164 7.10 -15.28 5.84
C GLN A 164 7.55 -15.59 4.42
N LEU A 165 8.81 -15.31 4.08
CA LEU A 165 9.38 -15.65 2.77
C LEU A 165 9.42 -17.16 2.53
N ASP A 166 9.68 -17.95 3.57
CA ASP A 166 9.63 -19.41 3.50
C ASP A 166 8.24 -19.96 3.13
N ARG A 167 7.15 -19.25 3.47
CA ARG A 167 5.79 -19.62 3.05
C ARG A 167 5.64 -19.64 1.53
N LEU A 168 6.29 -18.72 0.82
CA LEU A 168 6.29 -18.67 -0.66
C LEU A 168 7.01 -19.90 -1.23
N ARG A 169 8.20 -20.20 -0.69
CA ARG A 169 9.00 -21.36 -1.10
C ARG A 169 8.26 -22.68 -0.86
N LYS A 170 7.60 -22.84 0.30
CA LYS A 170 6.77 -24.00 0.64
C LYS A 170 5.59 -24.21 -0.31
N LYS A 171 5.11 -23.16 -0.96
CA LYS A 171 4.05 -23.21 -1.98
C LYS A 171 4.58 -23.39 -3.40
N ASN A 172 5.89 -23.63 -3.55
CA ASN A 172 6.59 -23.73 -4.83
C ASN A 172 6.42 -22.48 -5.71
N VAL A 173 6.32 -21.31 -5.09
CA VAL A 173 6.34 -20.04 -5.81
C VAL A 173 7.79 -19.55 -5.86
N PRO A 174 8.41 -19.43 -7.05
CA PRO A 174 9.70 -18.80 -7.23
C PRO A 174 9.79 -17.45 -6.51
N LEU A 175 10.84 -17.27 -5.71
CA LEU A 175 11.13 -16.05 -4.97
C LEU A 175 12.51 -15.51 -5.38
N THR A 176 12.52 -14.30 -5.94
CA THR A 176 13.72 -13.56 -6.29
C THR A 176 13.84 -12.36 -5.36
N VAL A 177 14.99 -12.19 -4.70
CA VAL A 177 15.25 -11.05 -3.80
C VAL A 177 16.22 -10.10 -4.47
N CYS A 178 15.80 -8.85 -4.67
CA CYS A 178 16.60 -7.77 -5.22
C CYS A 178 16.94 -6.76 -4.12
N VAL A 179 18.23 -6.58 -3.85
CA VAL A 179 18.70 -5.55 -2.92
C VAL A 179 18.72 -4.22 -3.66
N ASP A 180 17.89 -3.26 -3.25
CA ASP A 180 17.85 -1.94 -3.88
C ASP A 180 19.02 -1.06 -3.42
N LYS A 181 19.16 -0.93 -2.09
CA LYS A 181 20.13 -0.01 -1.50
C LYS A 181 21.02 -0.65 -0.46
N VAL A 182 20.43 -1.30 0.54
CA VAL A 182 21.17 -1.94 1.65
C VAL A 182 20.43 -3.22 2.04
N ALA A 183 21.17 -4.28 2.35
CA ALA A 183 20.67 -5.50 2.98
C ALA A 183 21.70 -5.94 4.02
N ALA A 184 21.61 -5.36 5.22
CA ALA A 184 22.62 -5.55 6.26
C ALA A 184 22.03 -6.18 7.53
N SER A 185 22.84 -7.03 8.18
CA SER A 185 22.60 -7.69 9.47
C SER A 185 21.49 -8.76 9.47
N GLY A 186 20.25 -8.38 9.17
CA GLY A 186 19.04 -9.20 9.32
C GLY A 186 18.36 -9.58 8.01
#